data_AF-A0AAD2EDH5-F1
#
_entry.id   AF-A0AAD2EDH5-F1
#
_cell.length_a   1.000
_cell.length_b   1.000
_cell.length_c   1.000
_cell.angle_alpha   90.00
_cell.angle_beta   90.00
_cell.angle_gamma   90.00
#
_symmetry.space_group_name_H-M   'P 1'
#
loop_
_entity.id
_entity.type
_entity.pdbx_description
1 polymer ?
#
loop_
_entity_poly.entity_id
_entity_poly.type
_entity_poly.pdbx_seq_one_letter_code
_entity_poly.pdbx_strand_id
1 'polypeptide(L)'
;MPSLHLSKGPFRSSSPPESLNADRHHLQPMAKPERLRQLLHSDTIRQRSISKSLRLQKGRNVIGRRQVLENPNATYYHSDCTNSSRRAKSSSVSGEMTMNSGADFGTGQYFVSFKVGSPAQRFVLIADTGSDLTWMNCKYRCHGAKCTKKSRKRRVFRADHSSSFDTVPCSSRMCKIELASLFSLARCPSPHTPCAYDYRYSDGSAALGIYANETVTFGLTNGTMARIHNVLVGCSDSSTGQSFQAADGVMGLGYSNYSFALKAAEIFGGKFSYCLVDHLSPQNVSSYLVFGSQKGEDSITTLNGMQHTELLLGVVNPFYAVNIKGISLGSIMLEIPAEVWNVNGVGGAILDSGSSLTFLTQPAYQPVMAALKLSLTSFTRINLDIPQLEFCFNSTGFDDSLVQRLAFHFADGARFEPPVKSYVIDVAPGAKCLGFVPTTWPGASVIGNIMQQNHIWEFDLANNRLSFGSSSCT
;
A
#
# COMPACT_ATOMS: atom_id res chain seq x y z
N MET A 1 -51.78 -62.55 40.69
CA MET A 1 -51.56 -61.37 41.54
C MET A 1 -50.12 -61.39 42.04
N PRO A 2 -49.32 -60.33 41.85
CA PRO A 2 -49.06 -59.54 40.63
C PRO A 2 -47.70 -60.00 40.01
N SER A 3 -47.43 -60.10 38.70
CA SER A 3 -47.69 -59.24 37.54
C SER A 3 -46.98 -57.88 37.60
N LEU A 4 -45.69 -57.84 37.24
CA LEU A 4 -44.98 -56.61 36.88
C LEU A 4 -44.06 -56.88 35.67
N HIS A 5 -44.51 -56.41 34.50
CA HIS A 5 -43.77 -56.39 33.25
C HIS A 5 -42.68 -55.30 33.29
N LEU A 6 -41.44 -55.66 32.96
CA LEU A 6 -40.38 -54.71 32.61
C LEU A 6 -39.83 -55.06 31.22
N SER A 7 -40.07 -54.14 30.30
CA SER A 7 -39.66 -54.15 28.90
C SER A 7 -38.13 -54.06 28.76
N LYS A 8 -37.54 -54.93 27.93
CA LYS A 8 -36.15 -54.85 27.47
C LYS A 8 -36.05 -53.84 26.32
N GLY A 9 -35.39 -52.71 26.55
CA GLY A 9 -34.89 -51.80 25.51
C GLY A 9 -33.40 -52.07 25.20
N PRO A 10 -32.93 -51.86 23.96
CA PRO A 10 -31.61 -52.30 23.53
C PRO A 10 -30.49 -51.31 23.92
N PHE A 11 -29.29 -51.89 24.11
CA PHE A 11 -28.00 -51.22 24.29
C PHE A 11 -27.79 -50.10 23.24
N ARG A 12 -27.57 -48.86 23.70
CA ARG A 12 -26.97 -47.78 22.90
C ARG A 12 -25.49 -47.71 23.23
N SER A 13 -24.66 -48.02 22.24
CA SER A 13 -23.24 -47.68 22.21
C SER A 13 -23.06 -46.16 22.15
N SER A 14 -22.14 -45.65 22.96
CA SER A 14 -21.71 -44.26 22.99
C SER A 14 -20.81 -43.95 21.79
N SER A 15 -21.29 -43.14 20.85
CA SER A 15 -20.48 -42.48 19.83
C SER A 15 -19.85 -41.19 20.41
N PRO A 16 -18.59 -40.87 20.06
CA PRO A 16 -17.96 -39.61 20.46
C PRO A 16 -18.57 -38.42 19.70
N PRO A 17 -18.45 -37.19 20.23
CA PRO A 17 -19.12 -36.02 19.65
C PRO A 17 -18.57 -35.72 18.25
N GLU A 18 -19.49 -35.56 17.30
CA GLU A 18 -19.23 -35.08 15.95
C GLU A 18 -18.45 -33.76 16.01
N SER A 19 -17.24 -33.80 15.48
CA SER A 19 -16.50 -32.61 15.10
C SER A 19 -17.33 -31.84 14.07
N LEU A 20 -17.80 -30.65 14.45
CA LEU A 20 -18.33 -29.66 13.52
C LEU A 20 -17.23 -29.29 12.52
N ASN A 21 -17.17 -30.02 11.41
CA ASN A 21 -16.42 -29.66 10.23
C ASN A 21 -16.90 -28.27 9.81
N ALA A 22 -16.05 -27.28 10.01
CA ALA A 22 -16.20 -26.00 9.34
C ALA A 22 -16.03 -26.30 7.84
N ASP A 23 -17.11 -26.19 7.08
CA ASP A 23 -17.08 -26.18 5.62
C ASP A 23 -16.16 -25.05 5.15
N ARG A 24 -14.87 -25.38 5.00
CA ARG A 24 -13.91 -24.65 4.19
C ARG A 24 -14.34 -24.86 2.74
N HIS A 25 -15.30 -24.06 2.29
CA HIS A 25 -15.42 -23.83 0.86
C HIS A 25 -14.15 -23.11 0.41
N HIS A 26 -13.26 -23.88 -0.21
CA HIS A 26 -12.31 -23.37 -1.18
C HIS A 26 -13.06 -22.38 -2.08
N LEU A 27 -12.69 -21.10 -2.01
CA LEU A 27 -12.85 -20.23 -3.16
C LEU A 27 -12.28 -21.04 -4.33
N GLN A 28 -13.12 -21.40 -5.31
CA GLN A 28 -12.62 -22.03 -6.52
C GLN A 28 -11.50 -21.12 -7.04
N PRO A 29 -10.32 -21.65 -7.40
CA PRO A 29 -9.27 -20.83 -7.96
C PRO A 29 -9.85 -20.15 -9.20
N MET A 30 -10.09 -18.84 -9.15
CA MET A 30 -10.28 -18.07 -10.38
C MET A 30 -9.11 -18.42 -11.28
N ALA A 31 -9.38 -18.67 -12.56
CA ALA A 31 -8.30 -18.93 -13.50
C ALA A 31 -7.31 -17.76 -13.42
N LYS A 32 -6.01 -18.06 -13.27
CA LYS A 32 -4.94 -17.04 -13.09
C LYS A 32 -5.08 -15.81 -14.03
N PRO A 33 -5.51 -15.96 -15.30
CA PRO A 33 -5.78 -14.81 -16.19
C PRO A 33 -6.89 -13.86 -15.73
N GLU A 34 -8.04 -14.37 -15.26
CA GLU A 34 -9.19 -13.56 -14.84
C GLU A 34 -8.85 -12.72 -13.60
N ARG A 35 -8.12 -13.35 -12.69
CA ARG A 35 -7.61 -12.71 -11.49
C ARG A 35 -6.65 -11.57 -11.83
N LEU A 36 -5.68 -11.79 -12.70
CA LEU A 36 -4.76 -10.75 -13.13
C LEU A 36 -5.51 -9.61 -13.83
N ARG A 37 -6.47 -9.93 -14.70
CA ARG A 37 -7.33 -8.93 -15.34
C ARG A 37 -8.04 -8.02 -14.34
N GLN A 38 -8.61 -8.58 -13.27
CA GLN A 38 -9.28 -7.81 -12.22
C GLN A 38 -8.31 -6.90 -11.48
N LEU A 39 -7.12 -7.42 -11.16
CA LEU A 39 -6.06 -6.62 -10.53
C LEU A 39 -5.63 -5.43 -11.37
N LEU A 40 -5.38 -5.68 -12.65
CA LEU A 40 -4.93 -4.65 -13.57
C LEU A 40 -6.01 -3.62 -13.89
N HIS A 41 -7.29 -4.01 -13.83
CA HIS A 41 -8.39 -3.08 -13.95
C HIS A 41 -8.38 -2.04 -12.83
N SER A 42 -8.22 -2.50 -11.57
CA SER A 42 -8.14 -1.63 -10.41
C SER A 42 -6.97 -0.65 -10.51
N ASP A 43 -5.77 -1.17 -10.79
CA ASP A 43 -4.57 -0.34 -10.90
C ASP A 43 -4.69 0.71 -12.02
N THR A 44 -5.31 0.37 -13.14
CA THR A 44 -5.49 1.32 -14.26
C THR A 44 -6.37 2.51 -13.88
N ILE A 45 -7.47 2.26 -13.16
CA ILE A 45 -8.33 3.34 -12.68
C ILE A 45 -7.54 4.21 -11.68
N ARG A 46 -6.77 3.55 -10.77
CA ARG A 46 -5.87 4.19 -9.80
C ARG A 46 -4.94 5.18 -10.43
N GLN A 47 -4.41 4.88 -11.59
CA GLN A 47 -3.37 5.71 -12.17
C GLN A 47 -3.87 6.91 -12.96
N ARG A 48 -5.06 6.80 -13.59
CA ARG A 48 -5.73 7.96 -14.20
C ARG A 48 -6.04 9.03 -13.15
N SER A 49 -6.50 8.60 -11.99
CA SER A 49 -6.85 9.49 -10.88
C SER A 49 -5.61 10.08 -10.18
N ILE A 50 -4.55 9.29 -9.94
CA ILE A 50 -3.27 9.81 -9.43
C ILE A 50 -2.71 10.89 -10.39
N SER A 51 -2.65 10.60 -11.69
CA SER A 51 -2.18 11.54 -12.70
C SER A 51 -2.99 12.84 -12.70
N LYS A 52 -4.32 12.75 -12.53
CA LYS A 52 -5.20 13.92 -12.41
C LYS A 52 -4.94 14.72 -11.13
N SER A 53 -4.81 14.05 -9.98
CA SER A 53 -4.54 14.70 -8.69
C SER A 53 -3.20 15.44 -8.70
N LEU A 54 -2.16 14.84 -9.28
CA LEU A 54 -0.85 15.46 -9.44
C LEU A 54 -0.91 16.71 -10.32
N ARG A 55 -1.68 16.68 -11.43
CA ARG A 55 -1.91 17.88 -12.26
C ARG A 55 -2.61 19.01 -11.47
N LEU A 56 -3.63 18.66 -10.67
CA LEU A 56 -4.41 19.63 -9.89
C LEU A 56 -3.60 20.25 -8.74
N GLN A 57 -2.79 19.45 -8.04
CA GLN A 57 -1.90 19.96 -6.98
C GLN A 57 -0.84 20.91 -7.54
N LYS A 58 -0.26 20.59 -8.70
CA LYS A 58 0.66 21.50 -9.39
C LYS A 58 0.00 22.83 -9.76
N GLY A 59 -1.24 22.78 -10.29
CA GLY A 59 -2.02 23.99 -10.58
C GLY A 59 -2.25 24.87 -9.34
N ARG A 60 -2.51 24.26 -8.18
CA ARG A 60 -2.65 24.97 -6.90
C ARG A 60 -1.33 25.61 -6.42
N ASN A 61 -0.18 24.93 -6.58
CA ASN A 61 1.13 25.48 -6.21
C ASN A 61 1.54 26.67 -7.11
N VAL A 62 1.14 26.66 -8.39
CA VAL A 62 1.36 27.80 -9.32
C VAL A 62 0.50 29.01 -8.93
N ILE A 63 -0.76 28.79 -8.52
CA ILE A 63 -1.65 29.86 -8.05
C ILE A 63 -1.20 30.39 -6.68
N GLY A 64 -0.78 29.51 -5.78
CA GLY A 64 -0.23 29.88 -4.46
C GLY A 64 1.01 30.77 -4.59
N ARG A 65 1.94 30.45 -5.51
CA ARG A 65 3.09 31.33 -5.81
C ARG A 65 2.69 32.72 -6.32
N ARG A 66 1.55 32.83 -7.02
CA ARG A 66 1.04 34.12 -7.51
C ARG A 66 0.38 34.94 -6.39
N GLN A 67 -0.30 34.29 -5.44
CA GLN A 67 -0.88 34.94 -4.25
C GLN A 67 0.16 35.36 -3.21
N VAL A 68 1.31 34.67 -3.10
CA VAL A 68 2.42 35.06 -2.21
C VAL A 68 3.03 36.42 -2.60
N LEU A 69 2.93 36.82 -3.88
CA LEU A 69 3.34 38.16 -4.33
C LEU A 69 2.34 39.27 -3.97
N GLU A 70 1.12 38.94 -3.55
CA GLU A 70 0.06 39.90 -3.21
C GLU A 70 -0.24 40.00 -1.71
N ASN A 71 0.26 39.08 -0.87
CA ASN A 71 0.06 39.15 0.58
C ASN A 71 1.21 38.50 1.38
N PRO A 72 2.25 39.24 1.78
CA PRO A 72 3.43 38.70 2.46
C PRO A 72 3.17 38.13 3.87
N ASN A 73 1.95 38.24 4.40
CA ASN A 73 1.55 37.76 5.73
C ASN A 73 0.69 36.47 5.72
N ALA A 74 0.47 35.82 4.57
CA ALA A 74 -0.25 34.56 4.51
C ALA A 74 0.68 33.38 4.87
N THR A 75 0.76 33.02 6.15
CA THR A 75 1.42 31.79 6.61
C THR A 75 0.61 30.56 6.19
N TYR A 76 0.96 29.97 5.05
CA TYR A 76 0.63 28.59 4.76
C TYR A 76 1.50 27.69 5.65
N TYR A 77 0.87 26.90 6.51
CA TYR A 77 1.55 25.86 7.29
C TYR A 77 2.03 24.77 6.33
N HIS A 78 3.17 24.98 5.68
CA HIS A 78 4.06 23.88 5.36
C HIS A 78 4.70 23.47 6.68
N SER A 79 4.29 22.31 7.20
CA SER A 79 5.07 21.63 8.23
C SER A 79 6.34 21.13 7.57
N ASP A 80 7.28 22.04 7.38
CA ASP A 80 8.67 21.67 7.30
C ASP A 80 8.99 20.85 8.56
N CYS A 81 9.55 19.66 8.40
CA CYS A 81 10.25 18.96 9.48
C CYS A 81 11.52 19.73 9.96
N THR A 82 11.68 21.02 9.63
CA THR A 82 12.95 21.75 9.77
C THR A 82 13.11 22.56 11.06
N ASN A 83 12.14 22.60 11.97
CA ASN A 83 12.29 23.39 13.21
C ASN A 83 11.91 22.69 14.52
N SER A 84 12.03 21.36 14.56
CA SER A 84 12.23 20.65 15.83
C SER A 84 13.60 19.98 15.79
N SER A 85 14.62 20.71 16.21
CA SER A 85 15.94 20.18 16.59
C SER A 85 15.90 19.27 17.83
N ARG A 86 14.75 18.64 18.13
CA ARG A 86 14.73 17.42 18.92
C ARG A 86 15.28 16.31 18.03
N ARG A 87 16.60 16.20 18.03
CA ARG A 87 17.36 15.02 17.58
C ARG A 87 16.50 13.79 17.93
N ALA A 88 15.88 13.15 16.95
CA ALA A 88 15.06 11.97 17.19
C ALA A 88 15.95 11.02 18.00
N LYS A 89 15.58 10.74 19.25
CA LYS A 89 16.33 9.79 20.05
C LYS A 89 16.23 8.48 19.29
N SER A 90 17.34 8.02 18.71
CA SER A 90 17.44 6.69 18.13
C SER A 90 16.98 5.72 19.21
N SER A 91 15.78 5.16 19.05
CA SER A 91 15.33 4.09 19.92
C SER A 91 16.17 2.87 19.54
N SER A 92 16.83 2.26 20.52
CA SER A 92 17.58 1.02 20.30
C SER A 92 16.70 -0.17 19.86
N VAL A 93 15.39 0.04 19.80
CA VAL A 93 14.38 -0.95 19.47
C VAL A 93 13.51 -0.38 18.35
N SER A 94 13.20 -1.22 17.37
CA SER A 94 12.42 -0.86 16.19
C SER A 94 11.09 -1.58 16.20
N GLY A 95 10.10 -0.95 15.57
CA GLY A 95 8.80 -1.53 15.29
C GLY A 95 8.88 -2.53 14.15
N GLU A 96 8.25 -3.69 14.28
CA GLU A 96 8.19 -4.69 13.22
C GLU A 96 6.77 -5.23 13.06
N MET A 97 6.35 -5.32 11.80
CA MET A 97 5.09 -5.90 11.39
C MET A 97 5.31 -6.89 10.25
N THR A 98 4.74 -8.08 10.38
CA THR A 98 4.76 -9.09 9.32
C THR A 98 3.94 -8.62 8.12
N MET A 99 4.53 -8.74 6.93
CA MET A 99 3.91 -8.49 5.64
C MET A 99 3.82 -9.76 4.81
N ASN A 100 2.74 -9.91 4.03
CA ASN A 100 2.54 -11.04 3.12
C ASN A 100 2.02 -10.56 1.77
N SER A 101 2.29 -11.32 0.71
CA SER A 101 1.59 -11.11 -0.55
C SER A 101 0.10 -11.44 -0.41
N GLY A 102 -0.75 -10.68 -1.07
CA GLY A 102 -2.17 -10.97 -1.29
C GLY A 102 -2.42 -12.07 -2.32
N ALA A 103 -1.37 -12.82 -2.72
CA ALA A 103 -1.43 -13.88 -3.73
C ALA A 103 -2.59 -14.84 -3.48
N ASP A 104 -2.71 -15.47 -2.32
CA ASP A 104 -3.76 -16.49 -2.13
C ASP A 104 -5.18 -15.92 -2.09
N PHE A 105 -5.31 -14.58 -1.98
CA PHE A 105 -6.58 -13.87 -1.95
C PHE A 105 -6.99 -13.29 -3.30
N GLY A 106 -6.29 -13.63 -4.38
CA GLY A 106 -6.63 -13.12 -5.69
C GLY A 106 -6.06 -11.73 -5.98
N THR A 107 -5.22 -11.17 -5.09
CA THR A 107 -4.73 -9.79 -5.23
C THR A 107 -3.22 -9.66 -5.45
N GLY A 108 -2.75 -8.53 -5.99
CA GLY A 108 -1.35 -8.14 -6.14
C GLY A 108 -0.92 -7.07 -5.13
N GLN A 109 -1.71 -6.89 -4.08
CA GLN A 109 -1.43 -6.00 -2.94
C GLN A 109 -0.63 -6.75 -1.87
N TYR A 110 0.06 -6.01 -1.00
CA TYR A 110 0.70 -6.57 0.18
C TYR A 110 -0.11 -6.26 1.42
N PHE A 111 -0.17 -7.24 2.31
CA PHE A 111 -0.98 -7.16 3.52
C PHE A 111 -0.11 -7.13 4.76
N VAL A 112 -0.55 -6.36 5.75
CA VAL A 112 0.09 -6.23 7.06
C VAL A 112 -0.89 -6.60 8.17
N SER A 113 -0.41 -7.33 9.18
CA SER A 113 -1.20 -7.62 10.37
C SER A 113 -1.22 -6.42 11.31
N PHE A 114 -2.38 -5.80 11.49
CA PHE A 114 -2.56 -4.60 12.29
C PHE A 114 -3.40 -4.90 13.54
N LYS A 115 -3.01 -4.42 14.72
CA LYS A 115 -3.84 -4.55 15.93
C LYS A 115 -4.22 -3.17 16.47
N VAL A 116 -5.50 -2.97 16.73
CA VAL A 116 -6.05 -1.68 17.18
C VAL A 116 -7.03 -1.88 18.35
N GLY A 117 -7.10 -0.93 19.27
CA GLY A 117 -8.02 -0.93 20.40
C GLY A 117 -7.42 -1.39 21.73
N SER A 118 -8.21 -1.21 22.79
CA SER A 118 -7.88 -1.61 24.16
C SER A 118 -9.08 -2.38 24.79
N PRO A 119 -9.07 -3.73 24.80
CA PRO A 119 -8.04 -4.64 24.31
C PRO A 119 -7.89 -4.65 22.77
N ALA A 120 -6.73 -5.10 22.31
CA ALA A 120 -6.37 -5.04 20.89
C ALA A 120 -7.14 -6.08 20.04
N GLN A 121 -7.74 -5.63 18.95
CA GLN A 121 -8.44 -6.41 17.93
C GLN A 121 -7.55 -6.49 16.67
N ARG A 122 -7.44 -7.68 16.07
CA ARG A 122 -6.54 -7.93 14.92
C ARG A 122 -7.25 -7.75 13.58
N PHE A 123 -6.56 -7.12 12.63
CA PHE A 123 -6.98 -6.88 11.25
C PHE A 123 -5.85 -7.20 10.28
N VAL A 124 -6.21 -7.39 9.01
CA VAL A 124 -5.26 -7.50 7.89
C VAL A 124 -5.53 -6.33 6.97
N LEU A 125 -4.58 -5.41 6.83
CA LEU A 125 -4.74 -4.19 6.05
C LEU A 125 -3.83 -4.21 4.82
N ILE A 126 -4.23 -3.52 3.75
CA ILE A 126 -3.33 -3.26 2.62
C ILE A 126 -2.25 -2.26 3.06
N ALA A 127 -0.98 -2.56 2.80
CA ALA A 127 0.12 -1.63 3.04
C ALA A 127 0.29 -0.70 1.82
N ASP A 128 -0.10 0.56 1.96
CA ASP A 128 -0.28 1.47 0.82
C ASP A 128 0.48 2.80 1.01
N THR A 129 1.62 2.96 0.33
CA THR A 129 2.38 4.23 0.31
C THR A 129 1.75 5.33 -0.55
N GLY A 130 0.72 5.01 -1.34
CA GLY A 130 -0.05 5.97 -2.14
C GLY A 130 -1.30 6.51 -1.43
N SER A 131 -1.53 6.17 -0.16
CA SER A 131 -2.63 6.69 0.66
C SER A 131 -2.17 7.01 2.08
N ASP A 132 -2.79 7.99 2.72
CA ASP A 132 -2.40 8.48 4.06
C ASP A 132 -3.34 8.03 5.18
N LEU A 133 -4.65 7.94 4.95
CA LEU A 133 -5.58 7.47 5.98
C LEU A 133 -5.44 5.97 6.24
N THR A 134 -5.08 5.61 7.48
CA THR A 134 -5.28 4.24 7.97
C THR A 134 -6.73 4.05 8.40
N TRP A 135 -7.45 3.10 7.80
CA TRP A 135 -8.83 2.78 8.15
C TRP A 135 -9.10 1.29 8.14
N MET A 136 -10.17 0.90 8.82
CA MET A 136 -10.67 -0.47 8.85
C MET A 136 -12.19 -0.53 8.88
N ASN A 137 -12.76 -1.65 8.44
CA ASN A 137 -14.18 -1.91 8.60
C ASN A 137 -14.53 -1.86 10.08
N CYS A 138 -15.58 -1.10 10.43
CA CYS A 138 -15.83 -0.72 11.80
C CYS A 138 -17.34 -0.58 12.08
N LYS A 139 -17.73 -0.87 13.31
CA LYS A 139 -19.06 -0.58 13.86
C LYS A 139 -18.87 0.24 15.14
N TYR A 140 -19.38 1.47 15.14
CA TYR A 140 -19.31 2.38 16.30
C TYR A 140 -20.67 2.81 16.86
N ARG A 141 -21.74 2.81 16.04
CA ARG A 141 -23.12 3.13 16.46
C ARG A 141 -24.03 1.91 16.54
N CYS A 142 -23.45 0.76 16.84
CA CYS A 142 -24.17 -0.48 16.82
C CYS A 142 -24.45 -0.93 18.26
N HIS A 143 -25.73 -0.95 18.65
CA HIS A 143 -26.19 -1.55 19.91
C HIS A 143 -27.16 -2.72 19.62
N GLY A 144 -27.07 -3.79 20.42
CA GLY A 144 -28.04 -4.91 20.43
C GLY A 144 -27.96 -5.89 19.24
N ALA A 145 -29.08 -6.56 18.95
CA ALA A 145 -29.18 -7.67 17.98
C ALA A 145 -28.88 -7.30 16.51
N LYS A 146 -28.77 -6.00 16.19
CA LYS A 146 -28.35 -5.52 14.85
C LYS A 146 -26.83 -5.64 14.63
N CYS A 147 -26.04 -5.87 15.67
CA CYS A 147 -24.58 -6.01 15.59
C CYS A 147 -24.10 -7.44 15.38
N THR A 148 -24.94 -8.42 15.71
CA THR A 148 -24.62 -9.85 15.73
C THR A 148 -24.82 -10.54 14.38
N LYS A 149 -25.37 -9.84 13.36
CA LYS A 149 -25.28 -10.32 11.98
C LYS A 149 -23.81 -10.36 11.57
N LYS A 150 -23.20 -11.54 11.71
CA LYS A 150 -21.87 -11.86 11.18
C LYS A 150 -21.90 -11.51 9.69
N SER A 151 -21.22 -10.43 9.31
CA SER A 151 -20.74 -10.31 7.93
C SER A 151 -19.74 -11.47 7.80
N ARG A 152 -20.17 -12.54 7.11
CA ARG A 152 -19.49 -13.84 7.16
C ARG A 152 -18.08 -13.85 6.52
N LYS A 153 -17.55 -12.70 6.09
CA LYS A 153 -16.33 -12.65 5.26
C LYS A 153 -15.20 -11.72 5.73
N ARG A 154 -15.45 -10.66 6.52
CA ARG A 154 -14.42 -9.66 6.89
C ARG A 154 -14.45 -9.33 8.38
N ARG A 155 -13.29 -9.08 8.98
CA ARG A 155 -13.21 -8.65 10.38
C ARG A 155 -13.70 -7.21 10.47
N VAL A 156 -14.38 -6.91 11.58
CA VAL A 156 -15.00 -5.61 11.83
C VAL A 156 -14.58 -5.15 13.21
N PHE A 157 -13.99 -3.97 13.28
CA PHE A 157 -13.62 -3.32 14.52
C PHE A 157 -14.87 -2.95 15.31
N ARG A 158 -14.91 -3.40 16.57
CA ARG A 158 -15.98 -3.13 17.52
C ARG A 158 -15.51 -2.01 18.44
N ALA A 159 -15.88 -0.79 18.09
CA ALA A 159 -15.48 0.40 18.85
C ALA A 159 -16.03 0.36 20.28
N ASP A 160 -17.22 -0.20 20.47
CA ASP A 160 -17.86 -0.43 21.77
C ASP A 160 -17.07 -1.40 22.68
N HIS A 161 -16.12 -2.15 22.13
CA HIS A 161 -15.27 -3.08 22.86
C HIS A 161 -13.86 -2.52 23.13
N SER A 162 -13.60 -1.25 22.79
CA SER A 162 -12.31 -0.60 23.00
C SER A 162 -12.45 0.58 23.95
N SER A 163 -11.72 0.56 25.06
CA SER A 163 -11.70 1.68 26.01
C SER A 163 -10.91 2.89 25.52
N SER A 164 -10.16 2.75 24.42
CA SER A 164 -9.35 3.83 23.82
C SER A 164 -9.97 4.45 22.57
N PHE A 165 -11.20 4.07 22.20
CA PHE A 165 -11.88 4.64 21.04
C PHE A 165 -12.42 6.04 21.37
N ASP A 166 -11.86 7.06 20.72
CA ASP A 166 -12.26 8.45 20.94
C ASP A 166 -12.58 9.16 19.62
N THR A 167 -13.84 9.53 19.40
CA THR A 167 -14.27 10.11 18.12
C THR A 167 -13.82 11.56 17.98
N VAL A 168 -13.36 11.92 16.77
CA VAL A 168 -13.06 13.33 16.45
C VAL A 168 -14.37 14.12 16.31
N PRO A 169 -14.62 15.19 17.10
CA PRO A 169 -15.84 15.97 16.95
C PRO A 169 -15.87 16.74 15.63
N CYS A 170 -17.02 16.77 14.94
CA CYS A 170 -17.16 17.46 13.65
C CYS A 170 -16.93 18.98 13.77
N SER A 171 -17.31 19.58 14.90
CA SER A 171 -17.06 21.01 15.15
C SER A 171 -15.58 21.37 15.37
N SER A 172 -14.72 20.38 15.63
CA SER A 172 -13.31 20.60 15.96
C SER A 172 -12.54 21.24 14.80
N ARG A 173 -11.48 21.99 15.16
CA ARG A 173 -10.49 22.49 14.20
C ARG A 173 -9.89 21.36 13.38
N MET A 174 -9.60 20.23 14.03
CA MET A 174 -9.05 19.04 13.38
C MET A 174 -9.96 18.57 12.24
N CYS A 175 -11.26 18.40 12.48
CA CYS A 175 -12.19 17.99 11.43
C CYS A 175 -12.32 19.01 10.29
N LYS A 176 -12.49 20.29 10.62
CA LYS A 176 -12.84 21.35 9.65
C LYS A 176 -11.67 21.82 8.80
N ILE A 177 -10.46 21.77 9.33
CA ILE A 177 -9.27 22.37 8.70
C ILE A 177 -8.25 21.29 8.41
N GLU A 178 -7.82 20.56 9.43
CA GLU A 178 -6.65 19.69 9.32
C GLU A 178 -6.94 18.41 8.53
N LEU A 179 -8.13 17.82 8.71
CA LEU A 179 -8.56 16.62 7.99
C LEU A 179 -9.25 16.92 6.65
N ALA A 180 -9.31 18.19 6.23
CA ALA A 180 -9.92 18.57 4.96
C ALA A 180 -9.16 17.97 3.77
N SER A 181 -7.82 17.91 3.84
CA SER A 181 -6.98 17.23 2.83
C SER A 181 -7.12 15.70 2.86
N LEU A 182 -7.68 15.15 3.94
CA LEU A 182 -7.96 13.73 4.14
C LEU A 182 -9.42 13.37 3.81
N PHE A 183 -10.14 14.27 3.12
CA PHE A 183 -11.53 14.08 2.70
C PHE A 183 -12.57 14.10 3.85
N SER A 184 -12.31 14.90 4.89
CA SER A 184 -13.32 15.15 5.91
C SER A 184 -14.56 15.84 5.35
N LEU A 185 -15.72 15.41 5.83
CA LEU A 185 -17.00 16.01 5.52
C LEU A 185 -17.33 17.04 6.60
N ALA A 186 -16.98 18.30 6.34
CA ALA A 186 -17.18 19.41 7.27
C ALA A 186 -18.66 19.83 7.48
N ARG A 187 -19.63 19.11 6.89
CA ARG A 187 -21.05 19.33 7.15
C ARG A 187 -21.46 18.62 8.44
N CYS A 188 -21.56 19.39 9.51
CA CYS A 188 -21.89 18.88 10.84
C CYS A 188 -23.39 18.98 11.12
N PRO A 189 -24.12 17.86 11.25
CA PRO A 189 -25.52 17.88 11.70
C PRO A 189 -25.67 18.45 13.11
N SER A 190 -24.69 18.17 13.99
CA SER A 190 -24.55 18.80 15.30
C SER A 190 -23.08 18.95 15.67
N PRO A 191 -22.71 19.86 16.60
CA PRO A 191 -21.30 20.08 16.97
C PRO A 191 -20.56 18.84 17.48
N HIS A 192 -21.27 17.94 18.17
CA HIS A 192 -20.72 16.70 18.75
C HIS A 192 -20.88 15.48 17.83
N THR A 193 -21.46 15.65 16.64
CA THR A 193 -21.48 14.55 15.66
C THR A 193 -20.03 14.17 15.33
N PRO A 194 -19.67 12.88 15.27
CA PRO A 194 -18.33 12.48 14.84
C PRO A 194 -18.00 13.00 13.44
N CYS A 195 -16.74 13.37 13.23
CA CYS A 195 -16.22 13.86 11.96
C CYS A 195 -16.26 12.74 10.92
N ALA A 196 -17.11 12.88 9.91
CA ALA A 196 -17.24 11.90 8.84
C ALA A 196 -16.20 12.14 7.74
N TYR A 197 -15.94 11.11 6.94
CA TYR A 197 -15.13 11.21 5.72
C TYR A 197 -15.72 10.39 4.58
N ASP A 198 -15.43 10.81 3.35
CA ASP A 198 -15.64 10.05 2.10
C ASP A 198 -14.28 9.92 1.42
N TYR A 199 -13.53 8.88 1.80
CA TYR A 199 -12.17 8.67 1.36
C TYR A 199 -12.20 7.88 0.06
N ARG A 200 -11.92 8.56 -1.06
CA ARG A 200 -12.00 7.99 -2.40
C ARG A 200 -10.62 7.66 -2.91
N TYR A 201 -10.44 6.40 -3.24
CA TYR A 201 -9.24 5.92 -3.89
C TYR A 201 -9.29 6.22 -5.36
N SER A 202 -8.09 6.24 -5.91
CA SER A 202 -7.87 6.57 -7.28
C SER A 202 -8.47 5.51 -8.21
N ASP A 203 -8.57 4.24 -7.78
CA ASP A 203 -9.20 3.12 -8.51
C ASP A 203 -10.74 3.16 -8.52
N GLY A 204 -11.34 4.21 -7.96
CA GLY A 204 -12.78 4.34 -7.82
C GLY A 204 -13.35 3.59 -6.63
N SER A 205 -12.53 2.85 -5.87
CA SER A 205 -12.93 2.33 -4.58
C SER A 205 -13.06 3.47 -3.56
N ALA A 206 -13.85 3.24 -2.52
CA ALA A 206 -14.13 4.26 -1.52
C ALA A 206 -14.38 3.62 -0.14
N ALA A 207 -14.02 4.37 0.89
CA ALA A 207 -14.34 4.08 2.28
C ALA A 207 -15.09 5.27 2.86
N LEU A 208 -16.25 5.02 3.45
CA LEU A 208 -17.05 6.00 4.16
C LEU A 208 -17.05 5.65 5.64
N GLY A 209 -16.87 6.64 6.50
CA GLY A 209 -16.77 6.41 7.92
C GLY A 209 -16.62 7.67 8.73
N ILE A 210 -16.13 7.49 9.95
CA ILE A 210 -15.79 8.58 10.87
C ILE A 210 -14.33 8.46 11.34
N TYR A 211 -13.71 9.59 11.65
CA TYR A 211 -12.40 9.59 12.30
C TYR A 211 -12.52 9.36 13.80
N ALA A 212 -11.57 8.59 14.33
CA ALA A 212 -11.36 8.42 15.75
C ALA A 212 -9.87 8.33 16.05
N ASN A 213 -9.49 8.68 17.28
CA ASN A 213 -8.21 8.32 17.85
C ASN A 213 -8.32 6.93 18.48
N GLU A 214 -7.27 6.13 18.30
CA GLU A 214 -7.18 4.80 18.89
C GLU A 214 -5.76 4.45 19.34
N THR A 215 -5.64 3.34 20.06
CA THR A 215 -4.37 2.72 20.39
C THR A 215 -4.03 1.63 19.38
N VAL A 216 -2.86 1.72 18.76
CA VAL A 216 -2.32 0.70 17.84
C VAL A 216 -1.25 -0.10 18.56
N THR A 217 -1.23 -1.41 18.34
CA THR A 217 -0.31 -2.33 19.01
C THR A 217 0.42 -3.22 17.99
N PHE A 218 1.76 -3.28 18.04
CA PHE A 218 2.56 -4.13 17.14
C PHE A 218 3.87 -4.59 17.81
N GLY A 219 4.55 -5.54 17.17
CA GLY A 219 5.74 -6.17 17.72
C GLY A 219 6.96 -5.25 17.65
N LEU A 220 7.86 -5.42 18.59
CA LEU A 220 9.18 -4.80 18.59
C LEU A 220 10.25 -5.85 18.28
N THR A 221 11.38 -5.43 17.72
CA THR A 221 12.51 -6.31 17.38
C THR A 221 13.18 -7.00 18.59
N ASN A 222 12.78 -6.63 19.82
CA ASN A 222 13.18 -7.31 21.06
C ASN A 222 12.13 -8.33 21.57
N GLY A 223 11.08 -8.60 20.80
CA GLY A 223 10.01 -9.55 21.14
C GLY A 223 8.90 -8.98 22.04
N THR A 224 9.03 -7.72 22.48
CA THR A 224 7.97 -7.04 23.24
C THR A 224 6.97 -6.36 22.30
N MET A 225 5.91 -5.76 22.83
CA MET A 225 4.88 -5.07 22.02
C MET A 225 4.92 -3.57 22.29
N ALA A 226 4.93 -2.76 21.25
CA ALA A 226 4.69 -1.33 21.34
C ALA A 226 3.20 -1.03 21.36
N ARG A 227 2.81 0.01 22.11
CA ARG A 227 1.48 0.63 22.06
C ARG A 227 1.64 2.09 21.67
N ILE A 228 1.16 2.47 20.51
CA ILE A 228 1.08 3.87 20.08
C ILE A 228 -0.33 4.36 20.39
N HIS A 229 -0.43 5.35 21.26
CA HIS A 229 -1.70 6.00 21.62
C HIS A 229 -2.00 7.18 20.70
N ASN A 230 -3.27 7.61 20.67
CA ASN A 230 -3.74 8.77 19.91
C ASN A 230 -3.36 8.69 18.42
N VAL A 231 -3.51 7.50 17.83
CA VAL A 231 -3.36 7.30 16.38
C VAL A 231 -4.69 7.62 15.73
N LEU A 232 -4.69 8.56 14.78
CA LEU A 232 -5.86 8.84 13.96
C LEU A 232 -6.14 7.62 13.07
N VAL A 233 -7.37 7.11 13.14
CA VAL A 233 -7.86 6.01 12.31
C VAL A 233 -9.23 6.33 11.73
N GLY A 234 -9.50 5.76 10.55
CA GLY A 234 -10.83 5.73 9.97
C GLY A 234 -11.63 4.50 10.44
N CYS A 235 -12.75 4.73 11.09
CA CYS A 235 -13.76 3.72 11.39
C CYS A 235 -14.78 3.70 10.24
N SER A 236 -14.57 2.81 9.26
CA SER A 236 -15.40 2.73 8.05
C SER A 236 -16.63 1.85 8.27
N ASP A 237 -17.82 2.43 8.17
CA ASP A 237 -19.07 1.65 8.22
C ASP A 237 -19.44 1.03 6.87
N SER A 238 -18.89 1.58 5.78
CA SER A 238 -18.98 1.01 4.45
C SER A 238 -17.68 1.18 3.66
N SER A 239 -17.37 0.17 2.86
CA SER A 239 -16.30 0.21 1.87
C SER A 239 -16.79 -0.44 0.58
N THR A 240 -16.48 0.17 -0.56
CA THR A 240 -16.87 -0.30 -1.90
C THR A 240 -15.66 -0.34 -2.80
N GLY A 241 -15.54 -1.39 -3.61
CA GLY A 241 -14.44 -1.57 -4.55
C GLY A 241 -13.83 -2.96 -4.48
N GLN A 242 -13.36 -3.47 -5.62
CA GLN A 242 -12.79 -4.81 -5.73
C GLN A 242 -11.48 -4.92 -4.92
N SER A 243 -10.72 -3.84 -4.84
CA SER A 243 -9.42 -3.72 -4.15
C SER A 243 -9.48 -4.10 -2.67
N PHE A 244 -10.64 -3.97 -2.03
CA PHE A 244 -10.81 -4.23 -0.59
C PHE A 244 -11.33 -5.62 -0.26
N GLN A 245 -11.69 -6.45 -1.24
CA GLN A 245 -12.39 -7.72 -0.97
C GLN A 245 -11.61 -8.68 -0.07
N ALA A 246 -10.28 -8.63 -0.14
CA ALA A 246 -9.37 -9.51 0.57
C ALA A 246 -8.80 -8.95 1.88
N ALA A 247 -8.99 -7.66 2.15
CA ALA A 247 -8.42 -6.97 3.31
C ALA A 247 -9.52 -6.47 4.24
N ASP A 248 -9.21 -6.12 5.49
CA ASP A 248 -10.16 -5.49 6.42
C ASP A 248 -10.12 -3.95 6.35
N GLY A 249 -9.21 -3.40 5.54
CA GLY A 249 -9.02 -1.97 5.35
C GLY A 249 -7.66 -1.66 4.73
N VAL A 250 -7.18 -0.43 4.92
CA VAL A 250 -5.92 0.07 4.37
C VAL A 250 -5.09 0.69 5.49
N MET A 251 -3.80 0.36 5.53
CA MET A 251 -2.79 1.06 6.31
C MET A 251 -2.17 2.12 5.40
N GLY A 252 -2.48 3.37 5.69
CA GLY A 252 -1.91 4.51 4.98
C GLY A 252 -0.45 4.70 5.38
N LEU A 253 0.45 4.47 4.42
CA LEU A 253 1.89 4.66 4.55
C LEU A 253 2.38 5.94 3.86
N GLY A 254 1.48 6.71 3.24
CA GLY A 254 1.80 7.97 2.55
C GLY A 254 2.34 9.07 3.48
N TYR A 255 3.00 10.05 2.88
CA TYR A 255 3.60 11.19 3.56
C TYR A 255 2.53 12.25 3.90
N SER A 256 2.00 12.20 5.12
CA SER A 256 0.93 13.08 5.62
C SER A 256 0.94 13.11 7.15
N ASN A 257 0.67 14.27 7.74
CA ASN A 257 0.80 14.51 9.19
C ASN A 257 -0.06 13.58 10.06
N TYR A 258 -1.09 12.94 9.49
CA TYR A 258 -1.97 12.01 10.20
C TYR A 258 -1.84 10.57 9.72
N SER A 259 -0.89 10.26 8.83
CA SER A 259 -0.65 8.88 8.44
C SER A 259 -0.05 8.08 9.58
N PHE A 260 -0.35 6.79 9.60
CA PHE A 260 0.26 5.90 10.58
C PHE A 260 1.77 5.84 10.39
N ALA A 261 2.25 5.89 9.14
CA ALA A 261 3.68 5.87 8.84
C ALA A 261 4.44 7.03 9.50
N LEU A 262 3.96 8.27 9.37
CA LEU A 262 4.64 9.41 10.00
C LEU A 262 4.60 9.31 11.51
N LYS A 263 3.44 8.96 12.07
CA LYS A 263 3.28 8.82 13.52
C LYS A 263 4.22 7.76 14.11
N ALA A 264 4.35 6.61 13.45
CA ALA A 264 5.24 5.55 13.88
C ALA A 264 6.71 5.93 13.63
N ALA A 265 7.05 6.48 12.46
CA ALA A 265 8.40 6.93 12.15
C ALA A 265 8.90 7.95 13.19
N GLU A 266 8.11 8.96 13.57
CA GLU A 266 8.47 9.93 14.62
C GLU A 266 8.88 9.27 15.95
N ILE A 267 8.24 8.16 16.31
CA ILE A 267 8.51 7.42 17.54
C ILE A 267 9.77 6.57 17.43
N PHE A 268 10.01 5.97 16.25
CA PHE A 268 11.05 4.97 16.04
C PHE A 268 12.28 5.49 15.25
N GLY A 269 12.53 6.79 15.20
CA GLY A 269 13.78 7.35 14.64
C GLY A 269 13.66 7.94 13.23
N GLY A 270 12.47 8.38 12.83
CA GLY A 270 12.22 9.20 11.65
C GLY A 270 12.16 8.44 10.33
N LYS A 271 12.09 7.11 10.35
CA LYS A 271 12.15 6.28 9.14
C LYS A 271 11.33 5.01 9.23
N PHE A 272 10.99 4.45 8.08
CA PHE A 272 10.44 3.11 7.96
C PHE A 272 11.02 2.39 6.75
N SER A 273 10.98 1.07 6.75
CA SER A 273 11.42 0.24 5.63
C SER A 273 10.49 -0.94 5.40
N TYR A 274 10.43 -1.41 4.17
CA TYR A 274 9.81 -2.70 3.85
C TYR A 274 10.66 -3.47 2.85
N CYS A 275 10.44 -4.78 2.78
CA CYS A 275 11.00 -5.63 1.72
C CYS A 275 9.87 -6.47 1.15
N LEU A 276 9.63 -6.39 -0.16
CA LEU A 276 8.52 -7.10 -0.79
C LEU A 276 8.99 -8.44 -1.35
N VAL A 277 8.46 -9.54 -0.81
CA VAL A 277 8.59 -10.88 -1.41
C VAL A 277 7.87 -10.94 -2.76
N ASP A 278 8.06 -12.00 -3.53
CA ASP A 278 7.38 -12.17 -4.81
C ASP A 278 5.85 -12.04 -4.66
N HIS A 279 5.18 -11.26 -5.52
CA HIS A 279 3.72 -11.07 -5.49
C HIS A 279 2.92 -12.37 -5.68
N LEU A 280 3.52 -13.43 -6.21
CA LEU A 280 2.89 -14.75 -6.31
C LEU A 280 3.21 -15.66 -5.13
N SER A 281 3.96 -15.16 -4.14
CA SER A 281 4.34 -15.94 -2.96
C SER A 281 3.10 -16.37 -2.16
N PRO A 282 3.03 -17.64 -1.74
CA PRO A 282 1.94 -18.13 -0.90
C PRO A 282 1.94 -17.46 0.47
N GLN A 283 0.80 -17.54 1.18
CA GLN A 283 0.57 -16.84 2.44
C GLN A 283 1.54 -17.22 3.57
N ASN A 284 2.16 -18.40 3.51
CA ASN A 284 3.15 -18.85 4.50
C ASN A 284 4.54 -18.21 4.29
N VAL A 285 4.77 -17.52 3.18
CA VAL A 285 5.97 -16.69 2.97
C VAL A 285 5.67 -15.30 3.50
N SER A 286 6.49 -14.88 4.46
CA SER A 286 6.39 -13.56 5.08
C SER A 286 7.60 -12.70 4.77
N SER A 287 7.37 -11.40 4.84
CA SER A 287 8.35 -10.32 4.84
C SER A 287 8.01 -9.36 5.98
N TYR A 288 8.55 -8.14 5.95
CA TYR A 288 8.45 -7.21 7.06
C TYR A 288 8.24 -5.76 6.60
N LEU A 289 7.51 -5.02 7.43
CA LEU A 289 7.50 -3.57 7.54
C LEU A 289 8.13 -3.20 8.87
N VAL A 290 9.14 -2.34 8.85
CA VAL A 290 9.87 -1.91 10.03
C VAL A 290 9.82 -0.41 10.20
N PHE A 291 9.52 0.05 11.40
CA PHE A 291 9.65 1.45 11.82
C PHE A 291 10.93 1.60 12.65
N GLY A 292 11.84 2.44 12.20
CA GLY A 292 13.19 2.60 12.75
C GLY A 292 14.27 1.80 12.03
N SER A 293 15.44 1.68 12.66
CA SER A 293 16.58 0.96 12.10
C SER A 293 16.43 -0.55 12.29
N GLN A 294 16.66 -1.36 11.26
CA GLN A 294 16.81 -2.81 11.46
C GLN A 294 17.95 -3.09 12.45
N LYS A 295 17.83 -4.15 13.26
CA LYS A 295 18.95 -4.61 14.10
C LYS A 295 20.16 -4.92 13.22
N GLY A 296 21.32 -4.43 13.63
CA GLY A 296 22.50 -4.34 12.76
C GLY A 296 22.50 -2.98 12.08
N GLU A 297 22.79 -1.94 12.85
CA GLU A 297 23.20 -0.64 12.29
C GLU A 297 24.47 -0.80 11.41
N ASP A 298 25.15 -1.95 11.57
CA ASP A 298 26.17 -2.54 10.70
C ASP A 298 25.64 -3.67 9.78
N SER A 299 24.37 -3.71 9.40
CA SER A 299 23.81 -4.68 8.41
C SER A 299 23.15 -3.98 7.22
N ILE A 300 22.39 -2.89 7.43
CA ILE A 300 21.89 -2.08 6.29
C ILE A 300 23.02 -1.26 5.66
N THR A 301 23.96 -0.76 6.47
CA THR A 301 25.18 -0.10 5.97
C THR A 301 26.25 -1.09 5.47
N THR A 302 26.11 -2.39 5.74
CA THR A 302 27.03 -3.45 5.28
C THR A 302 26.41 -4.45 4.30
N LEU A 303 25.15 -4.25 3.89
CA LEU A 303 24.67 -4.78 2.62
C LEU A 303 25.47 -4.06 1.54
N ASN A 304 26.64 -4.62 1.21
CA ASN A 304 27.48 -4.17 0.10
C ASN A 304 26.58 -3.93 -1.11
N GLY A 305 26.42 -2.67 -1.52
CA GLY A 305 25.62 -2.29 -2.69
C GLY A 305 24.28 -1.58 -2.44
N MET A 306 23.93 -1.20 -1.21
CA MET A 306 22.82 -0.25 -0.99
C MET A 306 23.06 1.05 -1.79
N GLN A 307 22.01 1.49 -2.46
CA GLN A 307 21.95 2.74 -3.20
C GLN A 307 21.14 3.76 -2.40
N HIS A 308 21.43 5.04 -2.60
CA HIS A 308 20.73 6.13 -1.91
C HIS A 308 20.37 7.21 -2.91
N THR A 309 19.13 7.69 -2.82
CA THR A 309 18.66 8.81 -3.64
C THR A 309 17.83 9.79 -2.82
N GLU A 310 17.68 11.01 -3.32
CA GLU A 310 16.85 12.03 -2.68
C GLU A 310 15.36 11.65 -2.75
N LEU A 311 14.68 11.75 -1.61
CA LEU A 311 13.23 11.59 -1.48
C LEU A 311 12.58 12.97 -1.46
N LEU A 312 11.80 13.27 -2.50
CA LEU A 312 11.19 14.58 -2.73
C LEU A 312 9.86 14.71 -1.98
N LEU A 313 9.95 14.87 -0.66
CA LEU A 313 8.79 15.00 0.23
C LEU A 313 8.11 16.36 0.08
N GLY A 314 6.80 16.42 0.32
CA GLY A 314 6.04 17.68 0.30
C GLY A 314 5.69 18.22 -1.09
N VAL A 315 6.32 17.73 -2.16
CA VAL A 315 6.10 18.23 -3.53
C VAL A 315 4.74 17.76 -4.09
N VAL A 316 4.36 16.51 -3.79
CA VAL A 316 3.15 15.85 -4.30
C VAL A 316 2.54 14.95 -3.22
N ASN A 317 1.94 15.55 -2.20
CA ASN A 317 1.38 14.79 -1.07
C ASN A 317 0.14 13.95 -1.48
N PRO A 318 -0.04 12.74 -0.90
CA PRO A 318 0.79 12.10 0.12
C PRO A 318 1.87 11.17 -0.47
N PHE A 319 2.27 11.36 -1.74
CA PHE A 319 3.14 10.41 -2.44
C PHE A 319 4.62 10.63 -2.16
N TYR A 320 5.40 9.55 -2.30
CA TYR A 320 6.85 9.56 -2.26
C TYR A 320 7.43 9.76 -3.65
N ALA A 321 7.82 10.99 -3.97
CA ALA A 321 8.43 11.34 -5.25
C ALA A 321 9.96 11.13 -5.25
N VAL A 322 10.48 10.76 -6.41
CA VAL A 322 11.93 10.56 -6.65
C VAL A 322 12.36 11.25 -7.94
N ASN A 323 13.65 11.58 -8.01
CA ASN A 323 14.22 12.27 -9.17
C ASN A 323 14.85 11.27 -10.15
N ILE A 324 14.07 10.82 -11.14
CA ILE A 324 14.57 9.96 -12.22
C ILE A 324 15.25 10.81 -13.29
N LYS A 325 16.39 10.34 -13.79
CA LYS A 325 17.09 10.91 -14.95
C LYS A 325 16.71 10.21 -16.25
N GLY A 326 16.48 8.90 -16.21
CA GLY A 326 16.17 8.10 -17.39
C GLY A 326 16.06 6.61 -17.07
N ILE A 327 15.79 5.83 -18.13
CA ILE A 327 15.72 4.38 -18.07
C ILE A 327 16.71 3.83 -19.11
N SER A 328 17.50 2.84 -18.74
CA SER A 328 18.35 2.10 -19.68
C SER A 328 17.89 0.65 -19.84
N LEU A 329 18.20 0.07 -20.98
CA LEU A 329 18.10 -1.37 -21.24
C LEU A 329 19.50 -1.87 -21.64
N GLY A 330 20.10 -2.73 -20.81
CA GLY A 330 21.52 -3.04 -20.91
C GLY A 330 22.37 -1.78 -20.72
N SER A 331 23.31 -1.55 -21.63
CA SER A 331 24.16 -0.35 -21.66
C SER A 331 23.52 0.85 -22.38
N ILE A 332 22.33 0.69 -22.97
CA ILE A 332 21.70 1.70 -23.81
C ILE A 332 20.74 2.54 -22.97
N MET A 333 21.06 3.83 -22.80
CA MET A 333 20.11 4.80 -22.25
C MET A 333 19.02 5.08 -23.29
N LEU A 334 17.76 4.92 -22.90
CA LEU A 334 16.63 5.14 -23.79
C LEU A 334 16.39 6.64 -23.98
N GLU A 335 16.03 7.03 -25.20
CA GLU A 335 15.70 8.41 -25.54
C GLU A 335 14.32 8.80 -24.96
N ILE A 336 14.33 9.28 -23.71
CA ILE A 336 13.15 9.77 -23.01
C ILE A 336 13.37 11.26 -22.69
N PRO A 337 12.48 12.17 -23.12
CA PRO A 337 12.65 13.61 -22.87
C PRO A 337 12.76 13.93 -21.37
N ALA A 338 13.70 14.81 -21.00
CA ALA A 338 13.99 15.10 -19.59
C ALA A 338 12.78 15.71 -18.83
N GLU A 339 11.90 16.43 -19.54
CA GLU A 339 10.67 16.99 -18.96
C GLU A 339 9.70 15.93 -18.42
N VAL A 340 9.80 14.68 -18.91
CA VAL A 340 9.01 13.54 -18.44
C VAL A 340 9.26 13.24 -16.97
N TRP A 341 10.50 13.48 -16.52
CA TRP A 341 10.90 13.20 -15.14
C TRP A 341 10.85 14.43 -14.22
N ASN A 342 10.61 15.62 -14.78
CA ASN A 342 10.60 16.85 -14.01
C ASN A 342 9.34 16.95 -13.13
N VAL A 343 9.48 16.63 -11.84
CA VAL A 343 8.41 16.73 -10.84
C VAL A 343 7.89 18.15 -10.66
N ASN A 344 8.72 19.18 -10.87
CA ASN A 344 8.32 20.59 -10.81
C ASN A 344 7.66 21.08 -12.12
N GLY A 345 7.73 20.28 -13.18
CA GLY A 345 7.14 20.55 -14.49
C GLY A 345 5.87 19.74 -14.74
N VAL A 346 5.77 19.19 -15.96
CA VAL A 346 4.62 18.38 -16.41
C VAL A 346 4.77 16.88 -16.09
N GLY A 347 5.93 16.48 -15.55
CA GLY A 347 6.35 15.11 -15.33
C GLY A 347 6.50 14.69 -13.86
N GLY A 348 7.35 13.69 -13.63
CA GLY A 348 7.73 13.19 -12.31
C GLY A 348 7.62 11.68 -12.17
N ALA A 349 8.15 11.14 -11.09
CA ALA A 349 8.01 9.73 -10.72
C ALA A 349 7.74 9.58 -9.23
N ILE A 350 6.89 8.62 -8.86
CA ILE A 350 6.60 8.26 -7.46
C ILE A 350 6.76 6.75 -7.22
N LEU A 351 6.99 6.36 -5.96
CA LEU A 351 6.91 4.97 -5.51
C LEU A 351 5.57 4.69 -4.85
N ASP A 352 4.89 3.62 -5.28
CA ASP A 352 3.58 3.26 -4.76
C ASP A 352 3.45 1.74 -4.51
N SER A 353 3.46 1.32 -3.24
CA SER A 353 3.25 -0.08 -2.84
C SER A 353 1.79 -0.53 -3.07
N GLY A 354 0.85 0.42 -3.14
CA GLY A 354 -0.57 0.17 -3.37
C GLY A 354 -0.94 0.00 -4.85
N SER A 355 0.03 0.16 -5.77
CA SER A 355 -0.13 -0.16 -7.19
C SER A 355 0.68 -1.42 -7.51
N SER A 356 0.10 -2.44 -8.13
CA SER A 356 0.84 -3.66 -8.47
C SER A 356 1.84 -3.44 -9.60
N LEU A 357 1.40 -2.91 -10.75
CA LEU A 357 2.27 -2.67 -11.90
C LEU A 357 2.95 -1.30 -11.89
N THR A 358 3.99 -1.19 -12.73
CA THR A 358 4.63 0.09 -13.04
C THR A 358 3.92 0.78 -14.19
N PHE A 359 3.66 2.07 -13.98
CA PHE A 359 2.99 2.94 -14.95
C PHE A 359 3.97 3.96 -15.46
N LEU A 360 4.10 4.04 -16.77
CA LEU A 360 4.97 5.03 -17.42
C LEU A 360 4.09 5.99 -18.21
N THR A 361 4.39 7.29 -18.11
CA THR A 361 3.76 8.26 -19.01
C THR A 361 4.08 7.90 -20.45
N GLN A 362 3.16 8.21 -21.38
CA GLN A 362 3.29 7.80 -22.78
C GLN A 362 4.69 8.04 -23.39
N PRO A 363 5.37 9.19 -23.17
CA PRO A 363 6.71 9.43 -23.73
C PRO A 363 7.81 8.53 -23.16
N ALA A 364 7.67 8.03 -21.93
CA ALA A 364 8.59 7.03 -21.35
C ALA A 364 8.18 5.60 -21.71
N TYR A 365 6.89 5.33 -21.78
CA TYR A 365 6.35 4.00 -22.08
C TYR A 365 6.78 3.48 -23.45
N GLN A 366 6.70 4.33 -24.48
CA GLN A 366 6.95 3.91 -25.86
C GLN A 366 8.39 3.42 -26.08
N PRO A 367 9.46 4.16 -25.72
CA PRO A 367 10.83 3.68 -25.85
C PRO A 367 11.12 2.41 -25.04
N VAL A 368 10.61 2.33 -23.80
CA VAL A 368 10.80 1.15 -22.92
C VAL A 368 10.18 -0.10 -23.53
N MET A 369 8.93 -0.01 -23.98
CA MET A 369 8.23 -1.14 -24.59
C MET A 369 8.84 -1.53 -25.92
N ALA A 370 9.26 -0.56 -26.75
CA ALA A 370 9.94 -0.86 -28.01
C ALA A 370 11.24 -1.64 -27.78
N ALA A 371 12.08 -1.19 -26.84
CA ALA A 371 13.34 -1.84 -26.52
C ALA A 371 13.15 -3.26 -25.96
N LEU A 372 12.20 -3.46 -25.04
CA LEU A 372 11.92 -4.78 -24.45
C LEU A 372 11.34 -5.77 -25.47
N LYS A 373 10.46 -5.32 -26.38
CA LYS A 373 9.87 -6.18 -27.42
C LYS A 373 10.94 -6.74 -28.35
N LEU A 374 12.01 -6.00 -28.63
CA LEU A 374 13.13 -6.48 -29.46
C LEU A 374 13.82 -7.72 -28.85
N SER A 375 13.92 -7.80 -27.52
CA SER A 375 14.46 -8.99 -26.84
C SER A 375 13.52 -10.21 -26.89
N LEU A 376 12.27 -10.04 -27.32
CA LEU A 376 11.23 -11.06 -27.25
C LEU A 376 10.67 -11.47 -28.62
N THR A 377 11.31 -11.06 -29.71
CA THR A 377 10.84 -11.34 -31.09
C THR A 377 10.83 -12.83 -31.45
N SER A 378 11.65 -13.65 -30.78
CA SER A 378 11.70 -15.10 -30.96
C SER A 378 10.54 -15.85 -30.30
N PHE A 379 9.76 -15.18 -29.43
CA PHE A 379 8.64 -15.81 -28.74
C PHE A 379 7.32 -15.53 -29.46
N THR A 380 6.48 -16.57 -29.54
CA THR A 380 5.14 -16.45 -30.13
C THR A 380 4.28 -15.53 -29.26
N ARG A 381 3.87 -14.40 -29.84
CA ARG A 381 2.92 -13.48 -29.20
C ARG A 381 1.58 -14.19 -28.98
N ILE A 382 1.02 -14.02 -27.80
CA ILE A 382 -0.32 -14.49 -27.45
C ILE A 382 -1.22 -13.29 -27.16
N ASN A 383 -2.48 -13.39 -27.56
CA ASN A 383 -3.47 -12.41 -27.19
C ASN A 383 -4.20 -12.92 -25.94
N LEU A 384 -3.95 -12.27 -24.81
CA LEU A 384 -4.73 -12.48 -23.61
C LEU A 384 -5.75 -11.35 -23.53
N ASP A 385 -6.97 -11.64 -23.11
CA ASP A 385 -8.02 -10.63 -22.88
C ASP A 385 -7.72 -9.83 -21.58
N ILE A 386 -6.56 -9.18 -21.56
CA ILE A 386 -6.02 -8.34 -20.50
C ILE A 386 -5.65 -7.00 -21.14
N PRO A 387 -6.61 -6.07 -21.29
CA PRO A 387 -6.45 -4.85 -22.09
C PRO A 387 -5.27 -3.94 -21.69
N GLN A 388 -4.76 -4.08 -20.47
CA GLN A 388 -3.69 -3.26 -19.91
C GLN A 388 -2.29 -3.70 -20.34
N LEU A 389 -2.10 -4.96 -20.69
CA LEU A 389 -0.80 -5.53 -21.03
C LEU A 389 -0.68 -5.65 -22.55
N GLU A 390 0.11 -4.77 -23.15
CA GLU A 390 0.21 -4.66 -24.60
C GLU A 390 0.90 -5.88 -25.24
N PHE A 391 1.86 -6.50 -24.54
CA PHE A 391 2.69 -7.57 -25.07
C PHE A 391 2.73 -8.77 -24.12
N CYS A 392 2.18 -9.88 -24.59
CA CYS A 392 2.20 -11.18 -23.94
C CYS A 392 2.70 -12.23 -24.91
N PHE A 393 3.39 -13.25 -24.42
CA PHE A 393 4.00 -14.29 -25.23
C PHE A 393 3.94 -15.66 -24.56
N ASN A 394 4.03 -16.72 -25.36
CA ASN A 394 4.20 -18.08 -24.88
C ASN A 394 5.60 -18.21 -24.28
N SER A 395 5.67 -18.52 -22.99
CA SER A 395 6.92 -18.55 -22.22
C SER A 395 7.68 -19.88 -22.31
N THR A 396 7.30 -20.77 -23.23
CA THR A 396 8.01 -22.04 -23.43
C THR A 396 9.45 -21.77 -23.88
N GLY A 397 10.43 -22.27 -23.13
CA GLY A 397 11.85 -22.02 -23.39
C GLY A 397 12.33 -20.61 -23.05
N PHE A 398 11.52 -19.81 -22.35
CA PHE A 398 11.94 -18.49 -21.87
C PHE A 398 12.91 -18.61 -20.70
N ASP A 399 13.98 -17.81 -20.76
CA ASP A 399 14.96 -17.62 -19.69
C ASP A 399 15.23 -16.13 -19.49
N ASP A 400 15.37 -15.70 -18.23
CA ASP A 400 15.55 -14.30 -17.86
C ASP A 400 16.80 -13.67 -18.52
N SER A 401 17.84 -14.46 -18.85
CA SER A 401 19.06 -13.98 -19.50
C SER A 401 18.86 -13.48 -20.94
N LEU A 402 17.74 -13.85 -21.58
CA LEU A 402 17.39 -13.42 -22.93
C LEU A 402 16.95 -11.95 -22.97
N VAL A 403 16.57 -11.39 -21.81
CA VAL A 403 16.09 -10.02 -21.71
C VAL A 403 17.21 -9.16 -21.13
N GLN A 404 17.53 -8.08 -21.86
CA GLN A 404 18.50 -7.10 -21.37
C GLN A 404 18.01 -6.46 -20.06
N ARG A 405 18.95 -6.17 -19.16
CA ARG A 405 18.63 -5.65 -17.83
C ARG A 405 18.08 -4.22 -17.92
N LEU A 406 16.87 -4.01 -17.43
CA LEU A 406 16.28 -2.69 -17.29
C LEU A 406 16.82 -2.01 -16.02
N ALA A 407 17.16 -0.72 -16.10
CA ALA A 407 17.54 0.06 -14.93
C ALA A 407 16.93 1.46 -14.94
N PHE A 408 16.43 1.90 -13.78
CA PHE A 408 16.07 3.28 -13.50
C PHE A 408 17.30 4.00 -12.98
N HIS A 409 17.64 5.13 -13.62
CA HIS A 409 18.76 5.98 -13.22
C HIS A 409 18.21 7.19 -12.49
N PHE A 410 18.70 7.45 -11.28
CA PHE A 410 18.33 8.62 -10.50
C PHE A 410 19.27 9.79 -10.83
N ALA A 411 18.82 11.02 -10.58
CA ALA A 411 19.54 12.23 -10.92
C ALA A 411 20.88 12.38 -10.17
N ASP A 412 20.98 11.82 -8.97
CA ASP A 412 22.16 11.78 -8.11
C ASP A 412 23.13 10.62 -8.43
N GLY A 413 22.82 9.82 -9.45
CA GLY A 413 23.67 8.71 -9.89
C GLY A 413 23.35 7.36 -9.25
N ALA A 414 22.39 7.29 -8.31
CA ALA A 414 21.88 5.99 -7.86
C ALA A 414 21.25 5.23 -9.03
N ARG A 415 21.34 3.90 -8.98
CA ARG A 415 20.84 3.03 -10.05
C ARG A 415 20.02 1.88 -9.48
N PHE A 416 18.75 1.80 -9.88
CA PHE A 416 17.85 0.71 -9.50
C PHE A 416 17.66 -0.26 -10.66
N GLU A 417 18.12 -1.50 -10.47
CA GLU A 417 17.98 -2.59 -11.45
C GLU A 417 17.03 -3.67 -10.89
N PRO A 418 15.73 -3.62 -11.24
CA PRO A 418 14.78 -4.64 -10.82
C PRO A 418 15.07 -6.01 -11.47
N PRO A 419 14.69 -7.13 -10.82
CA PRO A 419 14.74 -8.46 -11.44
C PRO A 419 13.94 -8.52 -12.75
N VAL A 420 14.33 -9.37 -13.70
CA VAL A 420 13.62 -9.53 -14.99
C VAL A 420 12.16 -9.92 -14.76
N LYS A 421 11.90 -10.84 -13.82
CA LYS A 421 10.54 -11.24 -13.40
C LYS A 421 9.65 -10.08 -12.91
N SER A 422 10.22 -8.92 -12.56
CA SER A 422 9.46 -7.74 -12.12
C SER A 422 8.91 -6.89 -13.28
N TYR A 423 9.41 -7.09 -14.50
CA TYR A 423 8.89 -6.44 -15.71
C TYR A 423 8.58 -7.41 -16.86
N VAL A 424 8.91 -8.71 -16.71
CA VAL A 424 8.43 -9.82 -17.53
C VAL A 424 7.68 -10.78 -16.61
N ILE A 425 6.40 -10.49 -16.40
CA ILE A 425 5.58 -11.04 -15.33
C ILE A 425 4.85 -12.32 -15.76
N ASP A 426 4.70 -13.26 -14.84
CA ASP A 426 3.87 -14.45 -15.02
C ASP A 426 2.39 -14.10 -14.94
N VAL A 427 1.62 -14.48 -15.97
CA VAL A 427 0.19 -14.16 -16.07
C VAL A 427 -0.71 -15.39 -16.14
N ALA A 428 -0.19 -16.49 -16.67
CA ALA A 428 -0.83 -17.80 -16.71
C ALA A 428 0.25 -18.90 -16.86
N PRO A 429 -0.08 -20.18 -16.64
CA PRO A 429 0.82 -21.27 -16.99
C PRO A 429 1.25 -21.17 -18.47
N GLY A 430 2.56 -21.12 -18.72
CA GLY A 430 3.11 -21.01 -20.07
C GLY A 430 2.94 -19.63 -20.74
N ALA A 431 2.56 -18.59 -19.99
CA ALA A 431 2.31 -17.26 -20.50
C ALA A 431 2.95 -16.17 -19.62
N LYS A 432 3.72 -15.29 -20.26
CA LYS A 432 4.32 -14.09 -19.63
C LYS A 432 3.95 -12.83 -20.40
N CYS A 433 4.00 -11.68 -19.74
CA CYS A 433 3.77 -10.37 -20.36
C CYS A 433 4.77 -9.32 -19.89
N LEU A 434 4.94 -8.25 -20.68
CA LEU A 434 5.65 -7.06 -20.23
C LEU A 434 4.80 -6.27 -19.24
N GLY A 435 5.28 -6.13 -18.00
CA GLY A 435 4.56 -5.59 -16.84
C GLY A 435 4.50 -4.06 -16.75
N PHE A 436 4.45 -3.37 -17.89
CA PHE A 436 4.30 -1.91 -17.95
C PHE A 436 2.93 -1.51 -18.49
N VAL A 437 2.35 -0.47 -17.92
CA VAL A 437 1.07 0.10 -18.37
C VAL A 437 1.26 1.58 -18.74
N PRO A 438 0.71 2.05 -19.86
CA PRO A 438 0.80 3.46 -20.22
C PRO A 438 -0.14 4.30 -19.35
N THR A 439 0.32 5.49 -18.95
CA THR A 439 -0.53 6.52 -18.33
C THR A 439 -0.50 7.83 -19.12
N THR A 440 -1.47 8.69 -18.83
CA THR A 440 -1.68 9.96 -19.53
C THR A 440 -0.50 10.91 -19.35
N TRP A 441 -0.17 11.66 -20.39
CA TRP A 441 0.79 12.76 -20.38
C TRP A 441 0.08 14.09 -20.63
N PRO A 442 0.41 15.20 -19.95
CA PRO A 442 1.25 15.36 -18.73
C PRO A 442 0.87 14.45 -17.55
N GLY A 443 1.77 14.16 -16.63
CA GLY A 443 1.48 13.29 -15.48
C GLY A 443 2.76 12.75 -14.85
N ALA A 444 2.64 11.96 -13.78
CA ALA A 444 3.79 11.26 -13.22
C ALA A 444 3.74 9.77 -13.55
N SER A 445 4.92 9.18 -13.71
CA SER A 445 5.12 7.74 -13.73
C SER A 445 5.06 7.19 -12.30
N VAL A 446 4.71 5.91 -12.15
CA VAL A 446 4.60 5.24 -10.86
C VAL A 446 5.38 3.93 -10.90
N ILE A 447 6.36 3.79 -10.00
CA ILE A 447 7.07 2.53 -9.77
C ILE A 447 6.21 1.70 -8.81
N GLY A 448 5.54 0.68 -9.35
CA GLY A 448 4.64 -0.19 -8.60
C GLY A 448 5.35 -1.26 -7.78
N ASN A 449 4.58 -1.99 -6.98
CA ASN A 449 5.09 -2.93 -6.01
C ASN A 449 5.78 -4.16 -6.62
N ILE A 450 5.38 -4.62 -7.82
CA ILE A 450 6.03 -5.73 -8.50
C ILE A 450 7.45 -5.34 -8.94
N MET A 451 7.62 -4.08 -9.36
CA MET A 451 8.93 -3.54 -9.70
C MET A 451 9.84 -3.51 -8.48
N GLN A 452 9.28 -3.17 -7.32
CA GLN A 452 10.00 -3.00 -6.04
C GLN A 452 10.39 -4.32 -5.34
N GLN A 453 10.01 -5.49 -5.88
CA GLN A 453 10.27 -6.79 -5.26
C GLN A 453 11.76 -7.12 -5.12
N ASN A 454 12.07 -7.99 -4.16
CA ASN A 454 13.43 -8.46 -3.88
C ASN A 454 14.41 -7.32 -3.58
N HIS A 455 13.89 -6.23 -3.03
CA HIS A 455 14.66 -5.10 -2.57
C HIS A 455 14.13 -4.65 -1.21
N ILE A 456 15.05 -4.28 -0.32
CA ILE A 456 14.69 -3.46 0.83
C ILE A 456 14.55 -2.01 0.35
N TRP A 457 13.52 -1.33 0.83
CA TRP A 457 13.28 0.09 0.61
C TRP A 457 13.16 0.77 1.96
N GLU A 458 14.08 1.68 2.29
CA GLU A 458 14.06 2.49 3.52
C GLU A 458 13.75 3.95 3.17
N PHE A 459 12.62 4.42 3.70
CA PHE A 459 12.14 5.79 3.61
C PHE A 459 12.61 6.54 4.86
N ASP A 460 13.72 7.25 4.73
CA ASP A 460 14.29 8.10 5.77
C ASP A 460 13.65 9.49 5.69
N LEU A 461 12.49 9.62 6.35
CA LEU A 461 11.64 10.81 6.30
C LEU A 461 12.28 12.01 7.01
N ALA A 462 13.15 11.75 7.99
CA ALA A 462 13.87 12.79 8.71
C ALA A 462 14.99 13.43 7.86
N ASN A 463 15.57 12.67 6.93
CA ASN A 463 16.71 13.11 6.12
C ASN A 463 16.40 13.23 4.63
N ASN A 464 15.12 13.18 4.23
CA ASN A 464 14.67 13.23 2.83
C ASN A 464 15.44 12.26 1.93
N ARG A 465 15.63 11.02 2.38
CA ARG A 465 16.45 10.02 1.68
C ARG A 465 15.68 8.71 1.49
N LEU A 466 15.83 8.14 0.29
CA LEU A 466 15.39 6.79 -0.02
C LEU A 466 16.62 5.91 -0.19
N SER A 467 16.71 4.85 0.62
CA SER A 467 17.77 3.85 0.49
C SER A 467 17.19 2.55 -0.04
N PHE A 468 17.85 1.90 -0.99
CA PHE A 468 17.37 0.63 -1.52
C PHE A 468 18.50 -0.32 -1.94
N GLY A 469 18.24 -1.62 -1.90
CA GLY A 469 19.22 -2.62 -2.27
C GLY A 469 18.62 -4.02 -2.34
N SER A 470 19.26 -4.89 -3.11
CA SER A 470 18.79 -6.27 -3.33
C SER A 470 18.72 -7.05 -2.02
N SER A 471 17.63 -7.81 -1.83
CA SER A 471 17.39 -8.62 -0.64
C SER A 471 16.44 -9.78 -0.93
N SER A 472 16.57 -10.89 -0.20
CA SER A 472 15.62 -12.02 -0.25
C SER A 472 14.26 -11.67 0.35
N CYS A 473 14.18 -10.63 1.18
CA CYS A 473 12.98 -10.18 1.89
C CYS A 473 12.36 -11.17 2.89
N THR A 474 13.05 -12.28 3.19
CA THR A 474 12.62 -13.35 4.10
C THR A 474 13.60 -13.56 5.23
#